data_AF-A0AAV8ZVA8-F1
#
_entry.id   AF-A0AAV8ZVA8-F1
#
_cell.length_a   1.000
_cell.length_b   1.000
_cell.length_c   1.000
_cell.angle_alpha   90.00
_cell.angle_beta   90.00
_cell.angle_gamma   90.00
#
_symmetry.space_group_name_H-M   'P 1'
#
loop_
_entity.id
_entity.type
_entity.pdbx_description
1 polymer ?
#
loop_
_entity_poly.entity_id
_entity_poly.type
_entity_poly.pdbx_seq_one_letter_code
_entity_poly.pdbx_strand_id
1 'polypeptide(L)'
;MDRDLIREVEMGPFKHTVDDGLDIRKAAYECMYTLLDSCLDKVDIFEFINHVETGLKDHYDIKMLTYLMVARLSQICPGAVFQSKNFLC
;
A
#
# COMPACT_ATOMS: atom_id res chain seq x y z
N MET A 1 -7.47 4.63 -5.69
CA MET A 1 -7.74 5.94 -5.08
C MET A 1 -9.10 6.39 -5.58
N ASP A 2 -10.06 6.52 -4.68
CA ASP A 2 -11.40 7.01 -5.03
C ASP A 2 -11.34 8.52 -5.26
N ARG A 3 -11.77 8.97 -6.44
CA ARG A 3 -11.69 10.39 -6.82
C ARG A 3 -12.77 11.22 -6.13
N ASP A 4 -13.86 10.58 -5.72
CA ASP A 4 -14.98 11.27 -5.06
C ASP A 4 -14.64 11.70 -3.63
N LEU A 5 -13.54 11.18 -3.06
CA LEU A 5 -13.02 11.50 -1.72
C LEU A 5 -11.86 12.52 -1.75
N ILE A 6 -11.50 13.04 -2.93
CA ILE A 6 -10.41 14.00 -3.09
C ILE A 6 -11.00 15.38 -3.39
N ARG A 7 -10.63 16.38 -2.59
CA ARG A 7 -11.05 17.77 -2.79
C ARG A 7 -9.89 18.74 -2.69
N GLU A 8 -9.90 19.78 -3.52
CA GLU A 8 -9.01 20.93 -3.35
C GLU A 8 -9.68 21.96 -2.43
N VAL A 9 -8.97 22.36 -1.38
CA VAL A 9 -9.39 23.42 -0.46
C VAL A 9 -8.56 24.65 -0.74
N GLU A 10 -9.23 25.77 -1.00
CA GLU A 10 -8.59 27.07 -1.14
C GLU A 10 -8.30 27.66 0.25
N MET A 11 -7.02 27.97 0.49
CA MET A 11 -6.52 28.64 1.68
C MET A 11 -5.92 30.00 1.28
N GLY A 12 -6.77 30.87 0.71
CA GLY A 12 -6.32 32.16 0.15
C GLY A 12 -5.52 31.96 -1.15
N PRO A 13 -4.25 32.40 -1.25
CA PRO A 13 -3.44 32.19 -2.44
C PRO A 13 -2.93 30.73 -2.58
N PHE A 14 -3.19 29.87 -1.59
CA PHE A 14 -2.73 28.48 -1.57
C PHE A 14 -3.88 27.51 -1.86
N LYS A 15 -3.56 26.40 -2.51
CA LYS A 15 -4.45 25.25 -2.67
C LYS A 15 -3.89 24.06 -1.92
N HIS A 16 -4.75 23.33 -1.24
CA HIS A 16 -4.39 22.11 -0.53
C HIS A 16 -5.34 20.98 -0.89
N THR A 17 -4.79 19.88 -1.39
CA THR A 17 -5.54 18.66 -1.69
C THR A 17 -5.79 17.90 -0.39
N VAL A 18 -7.06 17.70 -0.06
CA VAL A 18 -7.50 16.85 1.04
C VAL A 18 -8.02 15.55 0.46
N ASP A 19 -7.53 14.43 0.99
CA ASP A 19 -7.98 13.08 0.67
C ASP A 19 -8.69 12.50 1.90
N ASP A 20 -10.02 12.60 1.92
CA ASP A 20 -10.85 12.13 3.03
C ASP A 20 -10.85 10.58 3.11
N GLY A 21 -10.36 9.89 2.08
CA GLY A 21 -10.16 8.44 2.04
C GLY A 21 -8.76 7.99 2.49
N LEU A 22 -7.88 8.89 2.91
CA LEU A 22 -6.50 8.53 3.25
C LEU A 22 -6.43 7.64 4.49
N ASP A 23 -7.13 8.00 5.57
CA ASP A 23 -7.04 7.29 6.84
C ASP A 23 -7.54 5.84 6.76
N ILE A 24 -8.63 5.61 6.02
CA ILE A 24 -9.14 4.24 5.81
C ILE A 24 -8.16 3.40 4.99
N ARG A 25 -7.48 3.99 4.00
CA ARG A 25 -6.43 3.28 3.25
C ARG A 25 -5.23 2.98 4.14
N LYS A 26 -4.80 3.91 5.00
CA LYS A 26 -3.72 3.65 5.99
C LYS A 26 -4.08 2.48 6.89
N ALA A 27 -5.29 2.47 7.46
CA ALA A 27 -5.77 1.37 8.29
C ALA A 27 -5.78 0.02 7.55
N ALA A 28 -6.18 0.00 6.27
CA ALA A 28 -6.15 -1.22 5.46
C ALA A 28 -4.73 -1.78 5.30
N TYR A 29 -3.74 -0.92 5.01
CA TYR A 29 -2.35 -1.35 4.89
C TYR A 29 -1.72 -1.76 6.22
N GLU A 30 -2.11 -1.13 7.34
CA GLU A 30 -1.71 -1.57 8.69
C GLU A 30 -2.25 -2.97 9.02
N CYS A 31 -3.51 -3.24 8.65
CA CYS A 31 -4.08 -4.58 8.76
C CYS A 31 -3.31 -5.58 7.90
N MET A 32 -2.99 -5.25 6.65
CA MET A 32 -2.18 -6.13 5.79
C MET A 32 -0.79 -6.38 6.38
N TYR A 33 -0.13 -5.37 6.95
CA TYR A 33 1.15 -5.55 7.63
C TYR A 33 1.04 -6.53 8.81
N THR A 34 -0.06 -6.47 9.56
CA THR A 34 -0.32 -7.42 10.65
C THR A 34 -0.55 -8.85 10.13
N LEU A 35 -1.27 -8.99 9.01
CA LEU A 35 -1.50 -10.30 8.37
C LEU A 35 -0.20 -10.94 7.85
N LEU A 36 0.73 -10.12 7.35
CA LEU A 36 2.05 -10.57 6.88
C LEU A 36 2.81 -11.34 7.96
N ASP A 37 2.65 -10.94 9.23
CA ASP A 37 3.33 -11.58 10.36
C ASP A 37 2.54 -12.76 10.94
N SER A 38 1.21 -12.69 10.88
CA SER A 38 0.35 -13.58 11.68
C SER A 38 -0.24 -14.76 10.90
N CYS A 39 -0.52 -14.61 9.61
CA CYS A 39 -1.25 -15.62 8.84
C CYS A 39 -1.10 -15.48 7.32
N LEU A 40 0.13 -15.21 6.84
CA LEU A 40 0.40 -15.10 5.40
C LEU A 40 0.06 -16.39 4.64
N ASP A 41 0.17 -17.54 5.29
CA ASP A 41 -0.15 -18.87 4.75
C ASP A 41 -1.64 -19.07 4.42
N LYS A 42 -2.52 -18.21 4.94
CA LYS A 42 -3.98 -18.25 4.73
C LYS A 42 -4.48 -17.25 3.68
N VAL A 43 -3.58 -16.49 3.08
CA VAL A 43 -3.90 -15.44 2.09
C VAL A 43 -3.33 -15.83 0.74
N ASP A 44 -4.01 -15.47 -0.35
CA ASP A 44 -3.42 -15.57 -1.68
C ASP A 44 -2.21 -14.62 -1.77
N ILE A 45 -1.01 -15.20 -1.86
CA ILE A 45 0.25 -14.45 -1.85
C ILE A 45 0.38 -13.51 -3.05
N PHE A 46 -0.15 -13.89 -4.21
CA PHE A 46 -0.05 -13.06 -5.42
C PHE A 46 -1.03 -11.88 -5.35
N GLU A 47 -2.24 -12.10 -4.84
CA GLU A 47 -3.19 -11.01 -4.58
C GLU A 47 -2.65 -10.04 -3.52
N PHE A 48 -2.07 -10.56 -2.43
CA PHE A 48 -1.41 -9.76 -1.41
C PHE A 48 -0.30 -8.89 -2.00
N ILE A 49 0.57 -9.48 -2.82
CA ILE A 49 1.66 -8.78 -3.50
C ILE A 49 1.12 -7.68 -4.43
N ASN A 50 0.04 -7.92 -5.18
CA ASN A 50 -0.58 -6.90 -6.03
C ASN A 50 -1.08 -5.69 -5.23
N HIS A 51 -1.65 -5.92 -4.05
CA HIS A 51 -2.06 -4.85 -3.14
C HIS A 51 -0.87 -4.09 -2.56
N VAL A 52 0.22 -4.78 -2.20
CA VAL A 52 1.47 -4.14 -1.77
C VAL A 52 2.03 -3.25 -2.89
N GLU A 53 2.07 -3.74 -4.13
CA GLU A 53 2.51 -2.96 -5.29
C GLU A 53 1.67 -1.68 -5.48
N THR A 54 0.35 -1.79 -5.31
CA THR A 54 -0.55 -0.63 -5.39
C THR A 54 -0.20 0.42 -4.33
N GLY A 55 0.18 0.00 -3.13
CA GLY A 55 0.53 0.91 -2.03
C GLY A 55 1.85 1.65 -2.26
N LEU A 56 2.77 1.09 -3.06
CA LEU A 56 4.01 1.77 -3.47
C LEU A 56 3.75 2.99 -4.36
N LYS A 57 2.55 3.11 -4.93
CA LYS A 57 2.13 4.23 -5.78
C LYS A 57 1.23 5.24 -5.02
N ASP A 58 0.87 4.96 -3.76
CA ASP A 58 -0.07 5.77 -2.97
C ASP A 58 0.63 6.94 -2.22
N HIS A 59 -0.07 7.53 -1.24
CA HIS A 59 0.41 8.58 -0.36
C HIS A 59 1.69 8.17 0.38
N TYR A 60 2.52 9.15 0.72
CA TYR A 60 3.83 8.95 1.33
C TYR A 60 3.79 8.00 2.54
N ASP A 61 2.85 8.18 3.47
CA ASP A 61 2.73 7.33 4.65
C ASP A 61 2.46 5.85 4.31
N ILE A 62 1.63 5.59 3.30
CA ILE A 62 1.33 4.24 2.82
C ILE A 62 2.55 3.64 2.10
N LYS A 63 3.28 4.45 1.33
CA LYS A 63 4.54 4.04 0.68
C LYS A 63 5.57 3.58 1.72
N MET A 64 5.71 4.31 2.81
CA MET A 64 6.66 3.95 3.87
C MET A 64 6.32 2.59 4.49
N LEU A 65 5.04 2.32 4.77
CA LEU A 65 4.61 1.03 5.30
C LEU A 65 4.78 -0.10 4.28
N THR A 66 4.44 0.14 3.01
CA THR A 66 4.60 -0.85 1.94
C THR A 66 6.06 -1.18 1.65
N TYR A 67 7.00 -0.24 1.75
CA TYR A 67 8.43 -0.56 1.68
C TYR A 67 8.87 -1.58 2.74
N LEU A 68 8.36 -1.47 3.97
CA LEU A 68 8.62 -2.45 5.01
C LEU A 68 8.01 -3.81 4.66
N MET A 69 6.80 -3.84 4.12
CA MET A 69 6.16 -5.09 3.67
C MET A 69 6.97 -5.77 2.57
N VAL A 70 7.46 -5.03 1.57
CA VAL A 70 8.30 -5.57 0.49
C VAL A 70 9.61 -6.14 1.03
N ALA A 71 10.27 -5.42 1.95
CA ALA A 71 11.50 -5.90 2.58
C ALA A 71 11.26 -7.23 3.31
N ARG A 72 10.14 -7.37 4.03
CA ARG A 72 9.79 -8.60 4.75
C ARG A 72 9.39 -9.73 3.80
N LEU A 73 8.58 -9.46 2.78
CA LEU A 73 8.21 -10.43 1.75
C LEU A 73 9.43 -10.98 1.01
N SER A 74 10.44 -10.13 0.77
CA SER A 74 11.71 -10.54 0.15
C SER A 74 12.49 -11.54 1.01
N GLN A 75 12.28 -11.53 2.33
CA GLN A 75 12.91 -12.48 3.27
C GLN A 75 12.08 -13.76 3.43
N ILE A 76 10.75 -13.64 3.47
CA ILE A 76 9.83 -14.77 3.75
C ILE A 76 9.58 -15.62 2.49
N CYS A 77 9.31 -14.98 1.35
CA CYS A 77 8.92 -15.65 0.11
C CYS A 77 9.56 -14.99 -1.13
N PRO A 78 10.92 -15.01 -1.25
CA PRO A 78 11.63 -14.33 -2.32
C PRO A 78 11.19 -14.79 -3.73
N GLY A 79 10.83 -16.07 -3.89
CA GLY A 79 10.36 -16.61 -5.16
C GLY A 79 9.07 -15.96 -5.66
N ALA A 80 8.10 -15.71 -4.76
CA ALA A 80 6.85 -15.05 -5.12
C ALA A 80 7.07 -13.57 -5.48
N VAL A 81 7.95 -12.89 -4.74
CA VAL A 81 8.35 -11.50 -5.04
C VAL A 81 9.03 -11.40 -6.41
N PHE A 82 9.95 -12.32 -6.72
CA PHE A 82 10.64 -12.36 -8.00
C PHE A 82 9.71 -12.66 -9.19
N GLN A 83 8.72 -13.52 -8.99
CA GLN A 83 7.73 -13.89 -10.01
C GLN A 83 6.67 -12.81 -10.25
N SER A 84 6.49 -11.89 -9.29
CA SER A 84 5.60 -10.75 -9.46
C SER A 84 6.09 -9.90 -10.62
N LYS A 85 5.23 -9.78 -11.65
CA LYS A 85 5.58 -9.21 -12.96
C LYS A 85 5.95 -7.72 -12.93
N ASN A 86 5.68 -7.02 -11.83
CA ASN A 86 5.73 -5.55 -11.76
C ASN A 86 6.79 -4.99 -10.80
N PHE A 87 7.57 -5.82 -10.09
CA PHE A 87 8.74 -5.33 -9.33
C PHE A 87 9.99 -5.17 -10.21
N LEU A 88 10.00 -5.76 -11.41
CA LEU A 88 11.15 -5.84 -12.32
C LEU A 88 10.89 -5.21 -13.70
N CYS A 89 9.75 -4.56 -13.92
CA CYS A 89 9.37 -3.92 -15.19
C CYS A 89 8.79 -2.54 -14.97
#